data_AF-A0A9D9PV41-F1
#
_entry.id   AF-A0A9D9PV41-F1
#
_cell.length_a   1.000
_cell.length_b   1.000
_cell.length_c   1.000
_cell.angle_alpha   90.00
_cell.angle_beta   90.00
_cell.angle_gamma   90.00
#
_symmetry.space_group_name_H-M   'P 1'
#
loop_
_entity.id
_entity.type
_entity.pdbx_description
1 polymer ?
#
loop_
_entity_poly.entity_id
_entity_poly.type
_entity_poly.pdbx_seq_one_letter_code
_entity_poly.pdbx_strand_id
1 'polypeptide(L)'
;MFTDFNILVAASNSAPAAIGSADFKCTGKHDELVLQQAIDACVRGNCNLVLANGNYSIDGFAKYDDGGPATAIRLPIANREISLLGQNMPYR
;
A
#
# COMPACT_ATOMS: atom_id res chain seq x y z
N MET A 1 17.16 9.52 -17.34
CA MET A 1 16.15 8.48 -17.59
C MET A 1 15.64 8.03 -16.24
N PHE A 2 14.51 8.59 -15.79
CA PHE A 2 13.87 8.13 -14.55
C PHE A 2 13.12 6.85 -14.93
N THR A 3 13.65 5.69 -14.55
CA THR A 3 12.81 4.48 -14.52
C THR A 3 11.87 4.68 -13.34
N ASP A 4 10.59 4.86 -13.63
CA ASP A 4 9.52 4.98 -12.62
C ASP A 4 9.46 3.69 -11.79
N PHE A 5 10.29 3.60 -10.76
CA PHE A 5 10.16 2.58 -9.74
C PHE A 5 8.80 2.82 -9.09
N ASN A 6 7.94 1.80 -9.08
CA ASN A 6 6.69 1.79 -8.36
C ASN A 6 6.71 0.55 -7.48
N ILE A 7 6.19 0.67 -6.26
CA ILE A 7 6.01 -0.47 -5.35
C ILE A 7 4.59 -0.99 -5.55
N LEU A 8 4.47 -2.26 -5.93
CA LEU A 8 3.20 -2.94 -6.10
C LEU A 8 2.83 -3.69 -4.80
N VAL A 9 1.65 -3.40 -4.27
CA VAL A 9 1.03 -4.17 -3.19
C VAL A 9 -0.11 -5.00 -3.75
N ALA A 10 -0.18 -6.27 -3.38
CA ALA A 10 -1.31 -7.13 -3.70
C ALA A 10 -2.10 -7.50 -2.44
N ALA A 11 -3.43 -7.46 -2.55
CA ALA A 11 -4.35 -8.02 -1.58
C ALA A 11 -4.20 -9.55 -1.51
N SER A 12 -4.63 -10.17 -0.41
CA SER A 12 -4.60 -11.64 -0.28
C SER A 12 -5.53 -12.35 -1.27
N ASN A 13 -6.58 -11.67 -1.73
CA ASN A 13 -7.51 -12.14 -2.75
C ASN A 13 -7.26 -11.53 -4.14
N SER A 14 -6.10 -10.91 -4.36
CA SER A 14 -5.71 -10.46 -5.70
C SER A 14 -5.51 -11.64 -6.66
N ALA A 15 -5.51 -11.36 -7.97
CA ALA A 15 -5.22 -12.36 -8.99
C ALA A 15 -3.82 -13.00 -8.78
N PRO A 16 -3.62 -14.30 -9.07
CA PRO A 16 -2.33 -14.98 -8.84
C PRO A 16 -1.14 -14.29 -9.53
N ALA A 17 -1.35 -13.73 -10.73
CA ALA A 17 -0.32 -12.98 -11.43
C ALA A 17 0.10 -11.72 -10.65
N ALA A 18 -0.86 -10.99 -10.09
CA ALA A 18 -0.58 -9.78 -9.29
C ALA A 18 0.11 -10.13 -7.96
N ILE A 19 -0.32 -11.21 -7.29
CA ILE A 19 0.37 -11.72 -6.08
C ILE A 19 1.80 -12.18 -6.42
N GLY A 20 2.00 -12.77 -7.59
CA GLY A 20 3.30 -13.20 -8.09
C GLY A 20 4.27 -12.05 -8.33
N SER A 21 3.77 -10.91 -8.82
CA SER A 21 4.57 -9.72 -9.15
C SER A 21 4.66 -8.68 -8.04
N ALA A 22 3.92 -8.81 -6.94
CA ALA A 22 3.87 -7.81 -5.89
C ALA A 22 5.12 -7.79 -5.01
N ASP A 23 5.61 -6.58 -4.71
CA ASP A 23 6.67 -6.31 -3.75
C ASP A 23 6.21 -6.55 -2.31
N PHE A 24 4.95 -6.20 -2.02
CA PHE A 24 4.30 -6.41 -0.72
C PHE A 24 3.00 -7.19 -0.89
N LYS A 25 2.73 -8.13 0.03
CA LYS A 25 1.59 -9.02 -0.04
C LYS A 25 0.80 -8.95 1.27
N CYS A 26 -0.43 -8.49 1.16
CA CYS A 26 -1.40 -8.47 2.24
C CYS A 26 -1.85 -9.88 2.58
N THR A 27 -2.29 -10.08 3.82
CA THR A 27 -2.74 -11.39 4.32
C THR A 27 -4.27 -11.47 4.39
N GLY A 28 -4.97 -10.34 4.23
CA GLY A 28 -6.42 -10.23 4.41
C GLY A 28 -6.81 -9.94 5.87
N LYS A 29 -5.82 -9.71 6.73
CA LYS A 29 -5.93 -9.29 8.14
C LYS A 29 -4.77 -8.34 8.44
N HIS A 30 -5.03 -7.30 9.23
CA HIS A 30 -4.02 -6.29 9.57
C HIS A 30 -3.26 -5.74 8.35
N ASP A 31 -3.97 -5.56 7.23
CA ASP A 31 -3.33 -5.16 5.97
C ASP A 31 -2.79 -3.73 6.04
N GLU A 32 -3.26 -2.91 6.99
CA GLU A 32 -2.69 -1.60 7.29
C GLU A 32 -1.20 -1.64 7.63
N LEU A 33 -0.73 -2.72 8.27
CA LEU A 33 0.69 -2.87 8.60
C LEU A 33 1.54 -3.05 7.33
N VAL A 34 1.04 -3.86 6.39
CA VAL A 34 1.70 -4.09 5.10
C VAL A 34 1.68 -2.83 4.25
N LEU A 35 0.53 -2.13 4.22
CA LEU A 35 0.38 -0.86 3.50
C LEU A 35 1.31 0.22 4.07
N GLN A 36 1.43 0.32 5.40
CA GLN A 36 2.35 1.27 6.04
C GLN A 36 3.81 0.96 5.67
N GLN A 37 4.22 -0.32 5.71
CA GLN A 37 5.55 -0.72 5.27
C GLN A 37 5.83 -0.36 3.81
N ALA A 38 4.84 -0.54 2.93
CA ALA A 38 4.96 -0.19 1.52
C ALA A 38 5.05 1.33 1.32
N ILE A 39 4.27 2.12 2.06
CA ILE A 39 4.36 3.60 2.06
C ILE A 39 5.76 4.03 2.55
N ASP A 40 6.26 3.46 3.64
CA ASP A 40 7.58 3.80 4.18
C ASP A 40 8.71 3.42 3.21
N ALA A 41 8.53 2.33 2.44
CA ALA A 41 9.43 1.98 1.34
C ALA A 41 9.33 2.98 0.18
N CYS A 42 8.12 3.42 -0.19
CA CYS A 42 7.89 4.44 -1.21
C CYS A 42 8.56 5.77 -0.88
N VAL A 43 8.53 6.18 0.38
CA VAL A 43 9.21 7.39 0.87
C VAL A 43 10.72 7.25 0.71
N ARG A 44 11.30 6.14 1.17
CA ARG A 44 12.74 5.88 1.09
C ARG A 44 13.24 5.77 -0.35
N GLY A 45 12.45 5.13 -1.22
CA GLY A 45 12.80 4.89 -2.62
C GLY A 45 12.42 6.01 -3.58
N ASN A 46 11.72 7.06 -3.11
CA ASN A 46 11.15 8.12 -3.94
C ASN A 46 10.31 7.56 -5.12
N CYS A 47 9.47 6.56 -4.84
CA CYS A 47 8.67 5.80 -5.82
C CYS A 47 7.17 5.82 -5.47
N ASN A 48 6.26 5.52 -6.42
CA ASN A 48 4.82 5.50 -6.15
C ASN A 48 4.35 4.16 -5.58
N LEU A 49 3.21 4.18 -4.89
CA LEU A 49 2.52 2.98 -4.42
C LEU A 49 1.43 2.59 -5.42
N VAL A 50 1.38 1.34 -5.86
CA VAL A 50 0.33 0.80 -6.74
C VAL A 50 -0.37 -0.33 -6.01
N LEU A 51 -1.70 -0.31 -5.99
CA LEU A 51 -2.50 -1.38 -5.39
C LEU A 51 -3.09 -2.26 -6.49
N ALA A 52 -2.78 -3.55 -6.43
CA ALA A 52 -3.48 -4.52 -7.25
C ALA A 52 -4.96 -4.61 -6.81
N ASN A 53 -5.80 -5.10 -7.72
CA ASN A 53 -7.21 -5.34 -7.40
C ASN A 53 -7.36 -6.34 -6.26
N GLY A 54 -8.18 -6.00 -5.27
CA GLY A 54 -8.55 -6.88 -4.18
C GLY A 54 -9.05 -6.11 -2.95
N ASN A 55 -9.26 -6.85 -1.86
CA ASN A 55 -9.76 -6.33 -0.59
C ASN A 55 -8.59 -6.14 0.37
N TYR A 56 -8.44 -4.93 0.88
CA TYR A 56 -7.44 -4.57 1.89
C TYR A 56 -8.16 -4.41 3.23
N SER A 57 -7.97 -5.36 4.13
CA SER A 57 -8.61 -5.38 5.44
C SER A 57 -7.89 -4.46 6.41
N ILE A 58 -8.52 -3.32 6.70
CA ILE A 58 -8.07 -2.37 7.72
C ILE A 58 -8.83 -2.66 9.01
N ASP A 59 -8.19 -3.39 9.92
CA ASP A 59 -8.82 -3.85 11.17
C ASP A 59 -8.03 -3.44 12.43
N GLY A 60 -6.90 -2.76 12.26
CA GLY A 60 -6.11 -2.13 13.33
C GLY A 60 -6.04 -0.61 13.23
N PHE A 61 -6.04 0.07 14.38
CA PHE A 61 -5.74 1.49 14.51
C PHE A 61 -4.64 1.68 15.55
N ALA A 62 -3.54 2.31 15.14
CA ALA A 62 -2.43 2.61 16.04
C ALA A 62 -2.55 4.06 16.53
N LYS A 63 -2.32 4.25 17.84
CA LYS A 63 -2.16 5.58 18.41
C LYS A 63 -0.68 5.93 18.43
N TYR A 64 -0.36 7.14 17.98
CA TYR A 64 0.99 7.68 18.03
C TYR A 64 1.04 8.75 19.12
N ASP A 65 2.18 8.88 19.80
CA ASP A 65 2.40 9.85 20.89
C ASP A 65 2.59 11.29 20.38
N ASP A 66 1.86 11.67 19.32
CA ASP A 66 1.88 12.99 18.67
C ASP A 66 0.66 13.85 19.03
N GLY A 67 -0.19 13.35 19.94
CA GLY A 67 -1.44 14.01 20.33
C GLY A 67 -2.56 13.90 19.29
N GLY A 68 -2.34 13.17 18.19
CA GLY A 68 -3.33 12.91 17.15
C GLY A 68 -4.32 11.79 17.50
N PRO A 69 -5.35 11.60 16.66
CA PRO A 69 -6.25 10.45 16.76
C PRO A 69 -5.50 9.14 16.40
N ALA A 70 -6.05 8.00 16.78
CA ALA A 70 -5.55 6.72 16.28
C ALA A 70 -5.79 6.62 14.77
N THR A 71 -4.78 6.16 14.02
CA THR A 71 -4.82 6.06 12.56
C THR A 71 -4.42 4.66 12.11
N ALA A 72 -5.10 4.16 11.07
CA ALA A 72 -4.71 2.91 10.44
C ALA A 72 -3.56 3.09 9.44
N ILE A 73 -3.62 4.14 8.60
CA ILE A 73 -2.61 4.46 7.61
C ILE A 73 -2.14 5.89 7.83
N ARG A 74 -0.83 6.12 7.85
CA ARG A 74 -0.23 7.45 7.94
C ARG A 74 0.50 7.78 6.66
N LEU A 75 0.02 8.82 5.98
CA LEU A 75 0.74 9.42 4.87
C LEU A 75 1.82 10.36 5.43
N PRO A 76 3.06 10.28 4.90
CA PRO A 76 4.14 11.19 5.27
C PRO A 76 3.82 12.61 4.81
N ILE A 77 4.29 13.61 5.57
CA ILE A 77 4.37 15.00 5.10
C ILE A 77 5.54 15.07 4.12
N ALA A 78 5.27 14.75 2.85
CA ALA A 78 6.27 14.77 1.79
C ALA A 78 5.82 15.75 0.69
N ASN A 79 6.75 16.49 0.10
CA ASN A 79 6.48 17.36 -1.06
C ASN A 79 6.30 16.54 -2.34
N ARG A 80 5.36 15.59 -2.33
CA ARG A 80 5.05 14.72 -3.46
C ARG A 80 3.63 14.18 -3.38
N GLU A 81 3.13 13.75 -4.53
CA GLU A 81 1.89 13.02 -4.64
C GLU A 81 2.07 11.56 -4.16
N ILE A 82 1.08 11.06 -3.44
CA ILE A 82 0.89 9.63 -3.15
C ILE A 82 -0.46 9.25 -3.75
N SER A 83 -0.45 8.60 -4.90
CA SER A 83 -1.66 8.16 -5.58
C SER A 83 -1.95 6.70 -5.21
N LEU A 84 -3.12 6.43 -4.64
CA LEU A 84 -3.61 5.07 -4.41
C LEU A 84 -4.51 4.70 -5.60
N LEU A 85 -3.98 3.89 -6.52
CA LEU A 85 -4.67 3.53 -7.76
C LEU A 85 -5.17 2.09 -7.67
N GLY A 86 -6.49 1.91 -7.60
CA GLY A 86 -7.11 0.59 -7.76
C GLY A 86 -7.13 0.19 -9.23
N GLN A 87 -6.47 -0.90 -9.58
CA GLN A 87 -6.42 -1.38 -10.96
C GLN A 87 -7.72 -2.08 -11.36
N ASN A 88 -8.78 -1.35 -11.72
CA ASN A 88 -10.10 -1.88 -12.10
C ASN A 88 -10.11 -2.81 -13.35
N MET A 89 -9.40 -3.93 -13.29
CA MET A 89 -9.34 -4.97 -14.29
C MET A 89 -10.44 -5.99 -13.96
N PRO A 90 -11.39 -6.25 -14.89
CA PRO A 90 -12.39 -7.29 -14.68
C PRO A 90 -11.69 -8.64 -14.48
N TYR A 91 -12.17 -9.42 -13.52
CA TYR A 91 -11.78 -10.83 -13.37
C TYR A 91 -11.98 -11.52 -14.72
N ARG A 92 -10.90 -12.03 -15.32
CA ARG A 92 -10.97 -12.95 -16.46
C ARG A 92 -10.66 -14.36 -15.98
#